data_AF-O24104-F1
#
_entry.id   AF-O24104-F1
#
_cell.length_a   1.000
_cell.length_b   1.000
_cell.length_c   1.000
_cell.angle_alpha   90.00
_cell.angle_beta   90.00
_cell.angle_gamma   90.00
#
_symmetry.space_group_name_H-M   'P 1'
#
loop_
_entity.id
_entity.type
_entity.pdbx_description
1 polymer ?
#
loop_
_entity_poly.entity_id
_entity_poly.type
_entity_poly.pdbx_seq_one_letter_code
_entity_poly.pdbx_strand_id
1 'polypeptide(L)' 'LFVAYEVQARECAREIFTGLCITNPQCRKACIKEKFTDGHCSKILRRCLCTKPCTGAETLAEEATTLAAALLEEEIMDN' A
#
# COMPACT_ATOMS: atom_id res chain seq x y z
N LEU A 1 20.90 -17.32 -23.68
CA LEU A 1 19.71 -16.45 -23.76
C LEU A 1 19.24 -16.23 -22.34
N PHE A 2 19.41 -15.05 -21.76
CA PHE A 2 18.91 -14.77 -20.40
C PHE A 2 17.53 -14.13 -20.53
N VAL A 3 16.51 -14.78 -19.96
CA VAL A 3 15.16 -14.23 -19.88
C VAL A 3 15.10 -13.37 -18.61
N ALA A 4 14.93 -12.06 -18.77
CA ALA A 4 14.62 -11.17 -17.66
C ALA A 4 13.10 -11.19 -17.45
N TYR A 5 12.66 -11.48 -16.22
CA TYR A 5 11.26 -11.36 -15.82
C TYR A 5 11.13 -10.09 -14.97
N GLU A 6 10.26 -9.17 -15.38
CA GLU A 6 10.01 -7.97 -14.59
C GLU A 6 9.19 -8.35 -13.36
N VAL A 7 9.74 -8.11 -12.17
CA VAL A 7 9.00 -8.25 -10.91
C VAL A 7 8.44 -6.89 -10.54
N GLN A 8 7.10 -6.77 -10.55
CA GLN A 8 6.41 -5.55 -10.16
C GLN A 8 6.21 -5.57 -8.64
N ALA A 9 6.75 -4.56 -7.95
CA ALA A 9 6.55 -4.43 -6.51
C ALA A 9 5.07 -4.19 -6.19
N ARG A 10 4.57 -4.80 -5.11
CA ARG A 10 3.21 -4.51 -4.61
C ARG A 10 3.10 -3.01 -4.32
N GLU A 11 2.01 -2.38 -4.72
CA GLU A 11 1.75 -0.98 -4.41
C GLU A 11 0.93 -0.84 -3.13
N CYS A 12 1.43 -0.01 -2.22
CA CYS A 12 0.78 0.37 -0.98
C CYS A 12 0.09 1.72 -1.17
N ALA A 13 -1.19 1.81 -0.81
CA ALA A 13 -1.99 3.02 -0.97
C ALA A 13 -2.41 3.60 0.39
N ARG A 14 -2.40 4.94 0.51
CA ARG A 14 -2.89 5.67 1.69
C ARG A 14 -3.70 6.89 1.27
N GLU A 15 -4.81 7.14 1.97
CA GLU A 15 -5.54 8.40 1.88
C GLU A 15 -4.88 9.44 2.81
N ILE A 16 -4.43 10.58 2.27
CA ILE A 16 -3.68 11.58 3.05
C ILE A 16 -4.35 12.96 3.04
N PHE A 17 -5.07 13.31 1.97
CA PHE A 17 -5.71 14.63 1.87
C PHE A 17 -7.16 14.60 2.35
N THR A 18 -7.45 15.38 3.39
CA THR A 18 -8.80 15.68 3.85
C THR A 18 -9.38 16.85 3.04
N GLY A 19 -10.15 16.52 2.01
CA GLY A 19 -10.83 17.50 1.15
C GLY A 19 -11.23 16.93 -0.20
N LEU A 20 -12.01 17.69 -0.98
CA LEU A 20 -12.48 17.25 -2.30
C LEU A 20 -11.32 17.24 -3.31
N CYS A 21 -10.90 16.06 -3.75
CA CYS A 21 -9.89 15.85 -4.77
C CYS A 21 -10.54 15.93 -6.15
N ILE A 22 -10.19 16.97 -6.91
CA ILE A 22 -10.70 17.17 -8.28
C ILE A 22 -9.62 16.91 -9.33
N THR A 23 -8.37 17.29 -9.04
CA THR A 23 -7.28 17.23 -10.03
C THR A 23 -6.14 16.35 -9.52
N ASN A 24 -5.74 15.37 -10.33
CA ASN A 24 -4.64 14.46 -10.04
C ASN A 24 -3.31 15.20 -9.77
N PRO A 25 -2.92 16.25 -10.52
CA PRO A 25 -1.62 16.91 -10.32
C PRO A 25 -1.43 17.50 -8.92
N GLN A 26 -2.49 18.05 -8.31
CA GLN A 26 -2.39 18.62 -6.96
C GLN A 26 -2.32 17.50 -5.91
N CYS A 27 -3.10 16.44 -6.09
CA CYS A 27 -3.02 15.24 -5.25
C CYS A 27 -1.62 14.62 -5.29
N ARG A 28 -1.09 14.37 -6.49
CA ARG A 28 0.27 13.83 -6.68
C ARG A 28 1.34 14.68 -6.00
N LYS A 29 1.29 16.01 -6.17
CA LYS A 29 2.24 16.93 -5.49
C LYS A 29 2.16 16.84 -3.97
N ALA A 30 0.96 16.69 -3.39
CA ALA A 30 0.80 16.49 -1.96
C ALA A 30 1.38 15.14 -1.51
N CYS A 31 1.07 14.06 -2.24
CA CYS A 31 1.59 12.72 -1.96
C CYS A 31 3.13 12.68 -1.97
N ILE A 32 3.77 13.35 -2.94
CA ILE A 32 5.24 13.40 -3.03
C ILE A 32 5.86 14.10 -1.80
N LYS A 33 5.22 15.16 -1.28
CA LYS A 33 5.68 15.83 -0.04
C LYS A 33 5.65 14.87 1.16
N GLU A 34 4.66 13.99 1.20
CA GLU A 34 4.43 12.96 2.22
C GLU A 34 5.22 11.66 1.96
N LYS A 35 6.21 11.68 1.05
CA LYS A 35 7.10 10.56 0.72
C LYS A 35 6.45 9.39 -0.03
N PHE A 36 5.34 9.64 -0.72
CA PHE A 36 4.78 8.70 -1.69
C PHE A 36 5.36 8.93 -3.09
N THR A 37 5.32 7.92 -3.96
CA THR A 37 5.86 8.03 -5.32
C THR A 37 4.83 8.56 -6.31
N ASP A 38 3.54 8.38 -6.03
CA ASP A 38 2.47 8.88 -6.88
C ASP A 38 1.19 9.21 -6.09
N GLY A 39 0.20 9.77 -6.79
CA GLY A 39 -1.16 9.89 -6.26
C GLY A 39 -2.19 10.39 -7.26
N HIS A 40 -3.45 10.00 -7.03
CA HIS A 40 -4.59 10.34 -7.88
C HIS A 40 -5.87 10.60 -7.10
N CYS A 41 -6.82 11.32 -7.71
CA CYS A 41 -8.16 11.47 -7.16
C CYS A 41 -9.03 10.25 -7.46
N SER A 42 -9.68 9.69 -6.43
CA SER A 42 -10.72 8.68 -6.62
C SER A 42 -11.94 9.28 -7.31
N LYS A 43 -12.60 8.50 -8.16
CA LYS A 43 -13.67 9.01 -9.03
C LYS A 43 -14.95 9.37 -8.25
N ILE A 44 -15.39 8.45 -7.38
CA ILE A 44 -16.67 8.56 -6.67
C ILE A 44 -16.52 9.39 -5.40
N LEU A 45 -15.63 8.96 -4.50
CA LEU A 45 -15.47 9.60 -3.18
C LEU A 45 -14.65 10.89 -3.25
N ARG A 46 -14.04 11.20 -4.40
CA ARG A 46 -13.19 12.38 -4.61
C ARG A 46 -12.15 12.52 -3.51
N ARG A 47 -11.52 11.41 -3.12
CA ARG A 47 -10.43 11.37 -2.14
C ARG A 47 -9.09 11.31 -2.85
N CYS A 48 -8.06 11.92 -2.28
CA CYS A 48 -6.70 11.76 -2.79
C CYS A 48 -6.11 10.45 -2.27
N LEU A 49 -5.72 9.57 -3.19
CA LEU A 49 -5.07 8.29 -2.91
C LEU A 49 -3.60 8.43 -3.30
N CYS A 50 -2.70 8.26 -2.34
CA CYS A 50 -1.26 8.29 -2.53
C CYS A 50 -0.73 6.86 -2.59
N THR A 51 0.13 6.57 -3.56
CA THR A 51 0.69 5.23 -3.75
C THR A 51 2.21 5.25 -3.70
N LYS A 52 2.78 4.19 -3.14
CA LYS A 52 4.22 3.91 -3.15
C LYS A 52 4.45 2.40 -3.25
N PRO A 53 5.60 1.94 -3.75
CA PRO A 53 5.99 0.55 -3.59
C PRO A 53 5.97 0.20 -2.09
N CYS A 54 5.32 -0.90 -1.75
CA CYS A 54 5.41 -1.45 -0.41
C CYS A 54 6.88 -1.81 -0.17
N THR A 55 7.44 -1.32 0.94
CA THR A 55 8.76 -1.75 1.35
C THR A 55 8.70 -3.15 1.93
N GLY A 56 9.82 -3.88 1.89
CA GLY A 56 9.93 -5.19 2.52
C GLY A 56 9.49 -5.18 3.99
N ALA A 57 9.68 -4.06 4.71
CA ALA A 57 9.21 -3.91 6.09
C ALA A 57 7.67 -3.91 6.23
N GLU A 58 6.95 -3.35 5.26
CA GLU A 58 5.48 -3.35 5.24
C GLU A 58 4.94 -4.74 4.88
N THR A 59 5.60 -5.44 3.94
CA THR A 59 5.23 -6.82 3.58
C THR A 59 5.57 -7.80 4.69
N LEU A 60 6.73 -7.66 5.34
CA LEU A 60 7.15 -8.46 6.48
C LEU A 60 6.25 -8.26 7.70
N ALA A 61 5.73 -7.05 7.93
CA ALA A 61 4.78 -6.82 9.01
C ALA A 61 3.44 -7.54 8.74
N GLU A 62 2.95 -7.50 7.50
CA GLU A 62 1.72 -8.18 7.09
C GLU A 62 1.89 -9.71 7.11
N GLU A 63 3.03 -10.22 6.63
CA GLU A 63 3.39 -11.65 6.70
C GLU A 63 3.61 -12.13 8.14
N ALA A 64 4.32 -11.39 8.98
CA ALA A 64 4.51 -11.74 10.39
C ALA A 64 3.18 -11.78 11.16
N THR A 65 2.25 -10.87 10.86
CA THR A 65 0.90 -10.89 11.45
C THR A 65 0.13 -12.15 11.01
N THR A 66 0.28 -12.55 9.76
CA THR A 66 -0.37 -13.75 9.20
C THR A 66 0.21 -15.04 9.81
N LEU A 67 1.54 -15.12 9.97
CA LEU A 67 2.20 -16.22 10.67
C LEU A 67 1.79 -16.29 12.15
N ALA A 68 1.69 -15.14 12.83
CA ALA A 68 1.25 -15.11 14.22
C ALA A 68 -0.19 -15.62 14.38
N ALA A 69 -1.09 -15.28 13.46
CA ALA A 69 -2.45 -15.82 13.45
C ALA A 69 -2.50 -17.33 13.21
N ALA A 70 -1.70 -17.86 12.28
CA ALA A 70 -1.63 -19.30 12.01
C ALA A 70 -1.10 -20.10 13.22
N LEU A 71 -0.07 -19.59 13.91
CA LEU A 71 0.48 -20.24 15.11
C LEU A 71 -0.51 -20.23 16.29
N LEU A 72 -1.33 -19.19 16.42
CA LEU A 72 -2.40 -19.14 17.41
C LEU A 72 -3.48 -20.19 17.14
N GLU A 73 -3.84 -20.45 15.88
CA GLU A 73 -4.82 -21.49 15.55
C GLU A 73 -4.31 -22.90 15.87
N GLU A 74 -3.01 -23.17 15.68
CA GLU A 74 -2.38 -24.44 16.09
C GLU A 74 -2.43 -24.62 17.62
N GLU A 75 -2.16 -23.58 18.42
CA GLU A 75 -2.23 -23.66 19.89
C GLU A 75 -3.65 -23.89 20.44
N ILE A 76 -4.70 -23.48 19.71
CA ILE A 76 -6.10 -23.62 20.15
C ILE A 76 -6.66 -25.03 19.84
N MET A 77 -6.06 -25.80 18.93
CA MET A 77 -6.50 -27.16 18.57
C MET A 77 -5.98 -28.27 19.51
N ASP A 78 -5.12 -27.95 20.48
CA ASP A 78 -4.51 -28.91 21.41
C ASP A 78 -5.20 -28.99 22.81
N ASN A 79 -6.39 -28.41 22.98
CA ASN A 79 -7.19 -28.51 24.23
C ASN A 79 -8.58 -29.10 24.01
#